data_AF-A0A962VAN4-F1
#
_entry.id   AF-A0A962VAN4-F1
#
_cell.length_a   1.000
_cell.length_b   1.000
_cell.length_c   1.000
_cell.angle_alpha   90.00
_cell.angle_beta   90.00
_cell.angle_gamma   90.00
#
_symmetry.space_group_name_H-M   'P 1'
#
loop_
_entity.id
_entity.type
_entity.pdbx_description
1 polymer ?
#
loop_
_entity_poly.entity_id
_entity_poly.type
_entity_poly.pdbx_seq_one_letter_code
_entity_poly.pdbx_strand_id
1 'polypeptide(L)'
;MSALQGILKDLRYSLATAVITLVSLLAPAYAQAEAFRIGGTGGALATLQLLADAYGQSHPEVEITVLPSLGSGGGIKALAAGAIQLAVSSRPLKDAETRLGVNAFEYGRTAFVFAVGRETAVDSVTTQEVAAIYSGALEHWPDGTK
;
A
#
# COMPACT_ATOMS: atom_id res chain seq x y z
N MET A 1 -64.46 -24.08 0.24
CA MET A 1 -63.59 -23.10 0.93
C MET A 1 -62.25 -23.67 1.40
N SER A 2 -62.12 -24.94 1.79
CA SER A 2 -60.82 -25.49 2.25
C SER A 2 -59.77 -25.71 1.16
N ALA A 3 -60.18 -26.09 -0.06
CA ALA A 3 -59.25 -26.32 -1.18
C ALA A 3 -58.51 -25.05 -1.61
N LEU A 4 -59.19 -23.90 -1.64
CA LEU A 4 -58.60 -22.60 -1.99
C LEU A 4 -57.57 -22.15 -0.94
N GLN A 5 -57.83 -22.43 0.34
CA GLN A 5 -56.91 -22.11 1.44
C GLN A 5 -55.64 -22.97 1.42
N GLY A 6 -55.74 -24.23 0.98
CA GLY A 6 -54.58 -25.11 0.77
C GLY A 6 -53.67 -24.59 -0.33
N ILE A 7 -54.24 -24.30 -1.51
CA ILE A 7 -53.51 -23.77 -2.67
C ILE A 7 -52.81 -22.45 -2.33
N LEU A 8 -53.46 -21.56 -1.57
CA LEU A 8 -52.86 -20.29 -1.14
C LEU A 8 -51.71 -20.48 -0.14
N LYS A 9 -51.75 -21.52 0.71
CA LYS A 9 -50.62 -21.86 1.61
C LYS A 9 -49.44 -22.43 0.84
N ASP A 10 -49.69 -23.36 -0.08
CA ASP A 10 -48.65 -24.01 -0.86
C ASP A 10 -47.95 -23.02 -1.80
N LEU A 11 -48.70 -22.07 -2.37
CA LEU A 11 -48.15 -20.98 -3.16
C LEU A 11 -47.27 -20.05 -2.32
N ARG A 12 -47.66 -19.75 -1.08
CA ARG A 12 -46.87 -18.93 -0.15
C ARG A 12 -45.59 -19.64 0.30
N TYR A 13 -45.64 -20.93 0.58
CA TYR A 13 -44.44 -21.70 0.92
C TYR A 13 -43.48 -21.82 -0.25
N SER A 14 -44.00 -22.05 -1.47
CA SER A 14 -43.20 -22.10 -2.69
C SER A 14 -42.56 -20.75 -3.03
N LEU A 15 -43.27 -19.64 -2.78
CA LEU A 15 -42.69 -18.30 -2.95
C LEU A 15 -41.59 -18.03 -1.91
N ALA A 16 -41.82 -18.43 -0.65
CA ALA A 16 -40.86 -18.23 0.43
C ALA A 16 -39.58 -19.04 0.21
N THR A 17 -39.68 -20.30 -0.24
CA THR A 17 -38.51 -21.12 -0.57
C THR A 17 -37.77 -20.59 -1.80
N ALA A 18 -38.48 -20.11 -2.82
CA ALA A 18 -37.84 -19.49 -3.99
C ALA A 18 -37.06 -18.22 -3.63
N VAL A 19 -37.60 -17.37 -2.75
CA VAL A 19 -36.93 -16.16 -2.27
C VAL A 19 -35.70 -16.51 -1.42
N ILE A 20 -35.80 -17.47 -0.50
CA ILE A 20 -34.67 -17.90 0.33
C ILE A 20 -33.55 -18.46 -0.56
N THR A 21 -33.88 -19.31 -1.53
CA THR A 21 -32.91 -19.91 -2.46
C THR A 21 -32.20 -18.83 -3.29
N LEU A 22 -32.96 -17.86 -3.81
CA LEU A 22 -32.43 -16.74 -4.58
C LEU A 22 -31.50 -15.84 -3.74
N VAL A 23 -31.85 -15.56 -2.48
CA VAL A 23 -31.00 -14.79 -1.55
C VAL A 23 -29.71 -15.54 -1.23
N SER A 24 -29.77 -16.86 -1.02
CA SER A 24 -28.57 -17.68 -0.80
C SER A 24 -27.67 -17.81 -2.03
N LEU A 25 -28.22 -17.75 -3.24
CA LEU A 25 -27.46 -17.71 -4.51
C LEU A 25 -26.78 -16.35 -4.75
N LEU A 26 -27.33 -15.27 -4.20
CA LEU A 26 -26.79 -13.91 -4.30
C LEU A 26 -25.78 -13.57 -3.20
N ALA A 27 -25.78 -14.28 -2.07
CA ALA A 27 -24.87 -14.04 -0.94
C ALA A 27 -23.36 -14.12 -1.27
N PRO A 28 -22.87 -15.05 -2.13
CA PRO A 28 -21.44 -15.12 -2.45
C PRO A 28 -20.94 -13.92 -3.27
N ALA A 29 -21.82 -13.18 -3.94
CA ALA A 29 -21.45 -12.07 -4.81
C ALA A 29 -21.15 -10.76 -4.05
N TYR A 30 -21.50 -10.67 -2.76
CA TYR A 30 -21.24 -9.49 -1.93
C TYR A 30 -19.93 -9.59 -1.13
N ALA A 31 -19.25 -10.74 -1.15
CA ALA A 31 -17.91 -10.87 -0.61
C ALA A 31 -16.89 -10.39 -1.65
N GLN A 32 -16.98 -9.13 -2.08
CA GLN A 32 -15.85 -8.52 -2.77
C GLN A 32 -14.82 -8.18 -1.70
N ALA A 33 -13.70 -8.92 -1.69
CA ALA A 33 -12.54 -8.53 -0.90
C ALA A 33 -12.12 -7.12 -1.36
N GLU A 34 -12.19 -6.15 -0.45
CA GLU A 34 -11.69 -4.80 -0.73
C GLU A 34 -10.17 -4.91 -0.93
N ALA A 35 -9.70 -4.72 -2.17
CA ALA A 35 -8.29 -4.88 -2.49
C ALA A 35 -7.42 -3.96 -1.61
N PHE A 36 -6.49 -4.54 -0.85
CA PHE A 36 -5.64 -3.80 0.07
C PHE A 36 -4.46 -3.20 -0.69
N ARG A 37 -4.49 -1.89 -0.92
CA ARG A 37 -3.50 -1.17 -1.71
C ARG A 37 -2.47 -0.49 -0.84
N ILE A 38 -1.21 -0.64 -1.23
CA ILE A 38 -0.04 -0.05 -0.59
C ILE A 38 0.60 0.93 -1.57
N GLY A 39 0.95 2.13 -1.11
CA GLY A 39 1.65 3.13 -1.94
C GLY A 39 2.61 3.99 -1.12
N GLY A 40 3.39 4.85 -1.78
CA GLY A 40 4.29 5.79 -1.10
C GLY A 40 5.69 5.85 -1.69
N THR A 41 6.72 5.90 -0.84
CA THR A 41 8.12 6.09 -1.24
C THR A 41 8.72 4.86 -1.91
N GLY A 42 9.33 5.04 -3.09
CA GLY A 42 9.84 3.97 -3.95
C GLY A 42 10.75 2.96 -3.26
N GLY A 43 11.77 3.42 -2.52
CA GLY A 43 12.75 2.53 -1.90
C GLY A 43 12.14 1.54 -0.89
N ALA A 44 11.04 1.92 -0.24
CA ALA A 44 10.37 1.06 0.74
C ALA A 44 9.35 0.10 0.10
N LEU A 45 8.84 0.41 -1.09
CA LEU A 45 7.83 -0.41 -1.77
C LEU A 45 8.36 -1.79 -2.15
N ALA A 46 9.65 -1.89 -2.52
CA ALA A 46 10.27 -3.18 -2.80
C ALA A 46 10.22 -4.13 -1.58
N THR A 47 10.51 -3.60 -0.39
CA THR A 47 10.39 -4.38 0.85
C THR A 47 8.94 -4.71 1.19
N LEU A 48 8.00 -3.79 0.95
CA LEU A 48 6.58 -4.05 1.18
C LEU A 48 6.01 -5.09 0.22
N GLN A 49 6.53 -5.19 -1.01
CA GLN A 49 6.15 -6.27 -1.93
C GLN A 49 6.54 -7.65 -1.36
N LEU A 50 7.76 -7.79 -0.85
CA LEU A 50 8.20 -9.04 -0.22
C LEU A 50 7.33 -9.42 0.98
N LEU A 51 6.94 -8.43 1.79
CA LEU A 51 6.04 -8.65 2.92
C LEU A 51 4.62 -9.01 2.47
N ALA A 52 4.11 -8.36 1.42
CA ALA A 52 2.81 -8.66 0.83
C ALA A 52 2.76 -10.09 0.28
N ASP A 53 3.79 -10.52 -0.44
CA ASP A 53 3.89 -11.87 -0.99
C ASP A 53 3.93 -12.93 0.12
N ALA A 54 4.72 -12.70 1.17
CA ALA A 54 4.80 -13.60 2.32
C ALA A 54 3.47 -13.65 3.10
N TYR A 55 2.80 -12.51 3.27
CA TYR A 55 1.50 -12.43 3.92
C TYR A 55 0.44 -13.20 3.13
N GLY A 56 0.37 -12.98 1.81
CA GLY A 56 -0.58 -13.65 0.91
C GLY A 56 -0.43 -15.17 0.86
N GLN A 57 0.77 -15.71 1.10
CA GLN A 57 0.98 -17.16 1.21
C GLN A 57 0.25 -17.79 2.42
N SER A 58 0.14 -17.04 3.52
CA SER A 58 -0.54 -17.49 4.74
C SER A 58 -2.01 -17.06 4.81
N HIS A 59 -2.40 -16.06 4.03
CA HIS A 59 -3.74 -15.47 3.98
C HIS A 59 -4.21 -15.34 2.51
N PRO A 60 -4.51 -16.47 1.84
CA PRO A 60 -4.87 -16.47 0.41
C PRO A 60 -6.18 -15.73 0.09
N GLU A 61 -7.00 -15.44 1.10
CA GLU A 61 -8.21 -14.63 1.00
C GLU A 61 -7.93 -13.12 0.91
N VAL A 62 -6.71 -12.69 1.21
CA VAL A 62 -6.33 -11.27 1.20
C VAL A 62 -5.55 -10.94 -0.06
N GLU A 63 -6.11 -10.09 -0.92
CA GLU A 63 -5.43 -9.54 -2.07
C GLU A 63 -4.73 -8.23 -1.72
N ILE A 64 -3.39 -8.22 -1.79
CA ILE A 64 -2.57 -7.04 -1.54
C ILE A 64 -1.95 -6.57 -2.86
N THR A 65 -2.11 -5.29 -3.18
CA THR A 65 -1.49 -4.66 -4.35
C THR A 65 -0.53 -3.55 -3.93
N VAL A 66 0.75 -3.67 -4.30
CA VAL A 66 1.73 -2.58 -4.13
C VAL A 66 1.77 -1.74 -5.40
N LEU A 67 1.42 -0.46 -5.27
CA LEU A 67 1.38 0.48 -6.39
C LEU A 67 2.79 1.00 -6.72
N PRO A 68 3.02 1.49 -7.96
CA PRO A 68 4.21 2.28 -8.27
C PRO A 68 4.39 3.47 -7.31
N SER A 69 5.64 3.94 -7.19
CA SER A 69 6.00 5.02 -6.27
C SER A 69 5.13 6.27 -6.48
N LEU A 70 4.44 6.68 -5.43
CA LEU A 70 3.74 7.96 -5.32
C LEU A 70 4.60 9.03 -4.62
N GLY A 71 5.75 8.63 -4.09
CA GLY A 71 6.53 9.41 -3.13
C GLY A 71 5.82 9.53 -1.77
N SER A 72 6.55 9.98 -0.75
CA SER A 72 6.00 10.09 0.62
C SER A 72 4.75 10.99 0.67
N GLY A 73 4.82 12.18 0.06
CA GLY A 73 3.70 13.12 0.07
C GLY A 73 2.50 12.66 -0.75
N GLY A 74 2.73 12.00 -1.89
CA GLY A 74 1.63 11.45 -2.70
C GLY A 74 0.94 10.29 -2.01
N GLY A 75 1.71 9.37 -1.40
CA GLY A 75 1.17 8.26 -0.62
C GLY A 75 0.31 8.71 0.56
N ILE A 76 0.80 9.69 1.35
CA ILE A 76 0.04 10.24 2.48
C ILE A 76 -1.29 10.86 2.03
N LYS A 77 -1.29 11.61 0.93
CA LYS A 77 -2.52 12.20 0.37
C LYS A 77 -3.49 11.12 -0.14
N ALA A 78 -2.97 10.10 -0.81
CA ALA A 78 -3.78 8.98 -1.30
C ALA A 78 -4.43 8.20 -0.14
N LEU A 79 -3.69 7.99 0.96
CA LEU A 79 -4.22 7.36 2.17
C LEU A 79 -5.32 8.22 2.81
N ALA A 80 -5.06 9.53 2.98
CA ALA A 80 -6.04 10.46 3.53
C ALA A 80 -7.33 10.55 2.67
N ALA A 81 -7.22 10.34 1.36
CA ALA A 81 -8.35 10.31 0.43
C ALA A 81 -9.04 8.94 0.36
N GLY A 82 -8.57 7.92 1.08
CA GLY A 82 -9.10 6.55 1.04
C GLY A 82 -8.80 5.79 -0.26
N ALA A 83 -7.88 6.29 -1.09
CA ALA A 83 -7.51 5.63 -2.35
C ALA A 83 -6.59 4.40 -2.13
N ILE A 84 -5.86 4.37 -1.01
CA ILE A 84 -5.02 3.27 -0.55
C ILE A 84 -5.21 3.04 0.94
N GLN A 85 -4.91 1.83 1.40
CA GLN A 85 -5.09 1.42 2.80
C GLN A 85 -3.81 1.61 3.62
N LEU A 86 -2.65 1.60 2.97
CA LEU A 86 -1.35 1.82 3.63
C LEU A 86 -0.45 2.74 2.81
N ALA A 87 0.09 3.76 3.46
CA ALA A 87 1.13 4.62 2.89
C ALA A 87 2.47 4.38 3.58
N VAL A 88 3.54 4.25 2.80
CA VAL A 88 4.91 4.21 3.31
C VAL A 88 5.66 5.51 3.01
N SER A 89 6.27 6.07 4.05
CA SER A 89 6.98 7.35 3.99
C SER A 89 8.42 7.18 4.48
N SER A 90 9.36 7.83 3.80
CA SER A 90 10.78 7.93 4.22
C SER A 90 11.05 9.05 5.22
N ARG A 91 10.00 9.73 5.68
CA ARG A 91 10.08 10.85 6.63
C ARG A 91 8.88 10.88 7.57
N PRO A 92 8.98 11.57 8.71
CA PRO A 92 7.83 11.89 9.54
C PRO A 92 6.75 12.68 8.79
N LEU A 93 5.52 12.61 9.30
CA LEU A 93 4.42 13.46 8.86
C LEU A 93 4.75 14.93 9.13
N LYS A 94 4.37 15.80 8.20
CA LYS A 94 4.33 17.25 8.44
C LYS A 94 3.08 17.60 9.25
N ASP A 95 3.10 18.73 9.94
CA ASP A 95 1.94 19.22 10.70
C ASP A 95 0.66 19.30 9.86
N ALA A 96 0.78 19.69 8.58
CA ALA A 96 -0.35 19.75 7.66
C ALA A 96 -0.90 18.37 7.29
N GLU A 97 -0.05 17.35 7.26
CA GLU A 97 -0.42 15.96 6.95
C GLU A 97 -1.07 15.30 8.18
N THR A 98 -0.60 15.58 9.40
CA THR A 98 -1.19 15.07 10.65
C THR A 98 -2.66 15.50 10.80
N ARG A 99 -3.01 16.71 10.33
CA ARG A 99 -4.41 17.20 10.35
C ARG A 99 -5.35 16.45 9.39
N LEU A 100 -4.83 15.59 8.53
CA LEU A 100 -5.64 14.75 7.64
C LEU A 100 -6.19 13.50 8.35
N GLY A 101 -5.94 13.33 9.65
CA GLY A 101 -6.42 12.18 10.42
C GLY A 101 -5.66 10.88 10.16
N VAL A 102 -4.49 10.96 9.51
CA VAL A 102 -3.61 9.82 9.30
C VAL A 102 -2.68 9.64 10.50
N ASN A 103 -2.43 8.39 10.85
CA ASN A 103 -1.47 8.02 11.90
C ASN A 103 -0.24 7.39 11.26
N ALA A 104 0.93 7.70 11.81
CA ALA A 104 2.19 7.10 11.38
C ALA A 104 2.84 6.33 12.52
N PHE A 105 3.42 5.19 12.18
CA PHE A 105 4.22 4.36 13.06
C PHE A 105 5.55 4.04 12.37
N GLU A 106 6.64 4.09 13.14
CA GLU A 106 7.95 3.69 12.64
C GLU A 106 8.00 2.16 12.56
N TYR A 107 8.19 1.60 11.36
CA TYR A 107 8.26 0.14 11.15
C TYR A 107 9.69 -0.37 10.91
N GLY A 108 10.63 0.53 10.60
CA GLY A 108 12.01 0.17 10.34
C GLY A 108 12.86 1.35 9.91
N ARG A 109 14.18 1.15 9.98
CA ARG A 109 15.20 2.07 9.45
C ARG A 109 16.04 1.35 8.42
N THR A 110 16.29 2.02 7.31
CA THR A 110 17.21 1.55 6.28
C THR A 110 18.42 2.47 6.21
N ALA A 111 19.60 1.90 5.95
CA ALA A 111 20.78 2.70 5.70
C ALA A 111 20.64 3.43 4.35
N PHE A 112 20.94 4.72 4.34
CA PHE A 112 21.11 5.49 3.12
C PHE A 112 22.61 5.53 2.80
N VAL A 113 22.99 5.12 1.60
CA VAL A 113 24.38 5.03 1.17
C VAL A 113 24.58 5.80 -0.12
N PHE A 114 25.75 6.39 -0.28
CA PHE A 114 26.21 6.94 -1.55
C PHE A 114 26.98 5.85 -2.28
N ALA A 115 26.58 5.58 -3.53
CA ALA A 115 27.29 4.66 -4.40
C ALA A 115 28.02 5.47 -5.48
N VAL A 116 29.28 5.12 -5.71
CA VAL A 116 30.15 5.75 -6.71
C VAL A 116 30.54 4.74 -7.79
N GLY A 117 31.13 5.21 -8.88
CA GLY A 117 31.61 4.35 -9.95
C GLY A 117 32.67 3.37 -9.46
N ARG A 118 32.75 2.18 -10.06
CA ARG A 118 33.60 1.08 -9.59
C ARG A 118 35.10 1.38 -9.56
N GLU A 119 35.54 2.33 -10.37
CA GLU A 119 36.93 2.77 -10.48
C GLU A 119 37.27 3.93 -9.52
N THR A 120 36.29 4.45 -8.78
CA THR A 120 36.48 5.53 -7.80
C THR A 120 37.20 4.95 -6.57
N ALA A 121 38.40 5.44 -6.26
CA ALA A 121 39.20 4.91 -5.16
C ALA A 121 38.82 5.48 -3.79
N VAL A 122 37.89 6.44 -3.76
CA VAL A 122 37.39 7.11 -2.55
C VAL A 122 36.59 6.14 -1.68
N ASP A 123 37.03 5.97 -0.44
CA ASP A 123 36.40 5.09 0.55
C ASP A 123 35.38 5.80 1.45
N SER A 124 35.48 7.13 1.56
CA SER A 124 34.63 7.96 2.40
C SER A 124 34.60 9.41 1.94
N VAL A 125 33.48 10.08 2.24
CA VAL A 125 33.31 11.53 2.04
C VAL A 125 32.62 12.11 3.26
N THR A 126 32.97 13.35 3.60
CA THR A 126 32.30 14.13 4.63
C THR A 126 30.96 14.66 4.13
N THR A 127 30.05 15.00 5.04
CA THR A 127 28.77 15.62 4.68
C THR A 127 28.95 16.96 3.94
N GLN A 128 30.03 17.69 4.24
CA GLN A 128 30.35 18.96 3.57
C GLN A 128 30.76 18.73 2.11
N GLU A 129 31.59 17.71 1.85
CA GLU A 129 31.97 17.32 0.49
C GLU A 129 30.75 16.84 -0.31
N VAL A 130 29.87 16.02 0.30
CA VAL A 130 28.61 15.63 -0.33
C VAL A 130 27.78 16.87 -0.72
N ALA A 131 27.62 17.82 0.19
CA ALA A 131 26.88 19.05 -0.10
C ALA A 131 27.52 19.84 -1.25
N ALA A 132 28.85 19.95 -1.27
CA ALA A 132 29.61 20.64 -2.32
C ALA A 132 29.50 19.93 -3.68
N ILE A 133 29.48 18.60 -3.71
CA ILE A 133 29.25 17.80 -4.93
C ILE A 133 27.86 18.09 -5.50
N TYR A 134 26.82 17.99 -4.67
CA TYR A 134 25.44 18.21 -5.13
C TYR A 134 25.15 19.68 -5.48
N SER A 135 25.92 20.64 -4.95
CA SER A 135 25.83 22.05 -5.35
C SER A 135 26.67 22.38 -6.60
N GLY A 136 27.50 21.46 -7.08
CA GLY A 136 28.45 21.70 -8.17
C GLY A 136 29.68 22.53 -7.77
N ALA A 137 29.91 22.74 -6.47
CA ALA A 137 31.11 23.44 -5.98
C ALA A 137 32.35 22.54 -5.96
N LEU A 138 32.14 21.21 -5.85
CA LEU A 138 33.17 20.19 -5.95
C LEU A 138 32.85 19.27 -7.12
N GLU A 139 33.62 19.38 -8.20
CA GLU A 139 33.44 18.57 -9.42
C GLU A 139 34.43 17.42 -9.55
N HIS A 140 35.31 17.24 -8.56
CA HIS A 140 36.32 16.20 -8.54
C HIS A 140 36.32 15.51 -7.18
N TRP A 141 36.58 14.21 -7.19
CA TRP A 141 36.80 13.41 -6.01
C TRP A 141 38.04 13.86 -5.23
N PRO A 142 38.15 13.52 -3.93
CA PRO A 142 39.36 13.77 -3.14
C PRO A 142 40.66 13.21 -3.75
N ASP A 143 40.57 12.18 -4.60
CA ASP A 143 41.70 11.60 -5.35
C ASP A 143 42.03 12.33 -6.67
N GLY A 144 41.26 13.37 -7.02
CA GLY A 144 41.43 14.18 -8.22
C GLY A 144 40.74 13.64 -9.47
N THR A 145 40.06 12.50 -9.39
CA THR A 145 39.23 11.99 -10.50
C THR A 145 37.92 12.79 -10.62
N LYS A 146 37.24 12.71 -11.76
CA LYS A 146 35.92 13.34 -11.97
C LYS A 146 34.78 12.43 -11.52
#